data_AF-A0A847AJB4-F1
#
_entry.id   AF-A0A847AJB4-F1
#
_cell.length_a   1.000
_cell.length_b   1.000
_cell.length_c   1.000
_cell.angle_alpha   90.00
_cell.angle_beta   90.00
_cell.angle_gamma   90.00
#
_symmetry.space_group_name_H-M   'P 1'
#
loop_
_entity.id
_entity.type
_entity.pdbx_description
1 polymer ?
#
loop_
_entity_poly.entity_id
_entity_poly.type
_entity_poly.pdbx_seq_one_letter_code
_entity_poly.pdbx_strand_id
1 'polypeptide(L)'
;MGVLHASAVSDGNSSLLFVAPSGMGKSTIAALMMANGYSVLSDDFVPIAIEKPEVYSFPAAMSVKSTSLALMKKYFPTLPGPASGNGNGSEVYETYMPLPQSGELLSPVKAKAIIFIQYDKNKKYELTRLPNIGAMEEFMRQSWINISSAAAEFFMEWFY
;
A
#
# COMPACT_ATOMS: atom_id res chain seq x y z
N MET A 1 2.96 18.68 -3.00
CA MET A 1 3.03 17.21 -3.18
C MET A 1 3.61 16.61 -1.91
N GLY A 2 3.10 15.46 -1.48
CA GLY A 2 3.58 14.71 -0.32
C GLY A 2 3.80 13.25 -0.69
N VAL A 3 4.39 12.49 0.22
CA VAL A 3 4.58 11.03 0.06
C VAL A 3 4.07 10.33 1.31
N LEU A 4 3.42 9.18 1.12
CA LEU A 4 2.96 8.31 2.19
C LEU A 4 3.70 6.98 2.17
N HIS A 5 4.08 6.50 3.36
CA HIS A 5 4.46 5.12 3.58
C HIS A 5 3.23 4.22 3.59
N ALA A 6 2.77 3.89 2.38
CA ALA A 6 1.49 3.24 2.14
C ALA A 6 1.57 2.32 0.92
N SER A 7 0.50 1.58 0.67
CA SER A 7 0.23 0.98 -0.65
C SER A 7 -1.03 1.63 -1.22
N ALA A 8 -1.08 1.86 -2.53
CA ALA A 8 -2.23 2.45 -3.20
C ALA A 8 -2.71 1.58 -4.34
N VAL A 9 -4.03 1.37 -4.40
CA VAL A 9 -4.69 0.63 -5.48
C VAL A 9 -5.81 1.46 -6.10
N SER A 10 -6.16 1.16 -7.34
CA SER A 10 -7.19 1.85 -8.10
C SER A 10 -8.14 0.87 -8.80
N ASP A 11 -9.40 1.29 -8.91
CA ASP A 11 -10.42 0.66 -9.76
C ASP A 11 -10.47 1.26 -11.19
N GLY A 12 -9.53 2.15 -11.52
CA GLY A 12 -9.48 2.91 -12.77
C GLY A 12 -10.08 4.32 -12.67
N ASN A 13 -10.91 4.60 -11.66
CA ASN A 13 -11.57 5.91 -11.47
C ASN A 13 -11.14 6.60 -10.17
N SER A 14 -10.90 5.82 -9.13
CA SER A 14 -10.57 6.29 -7.79
C SER A 14 -9.52 5.38 -7.15
N SER A 15 -9.01 5.79 -5.99
CA SER A 15 -7.99 5.03 -5.27
C SER A 15 -8.33 4.78 -3.80
N LEU A 16 -7.76 3.70 -3.29
CA LEU A 16 -7.71 3.34 -1.88
C LEU A 16 -6.27 3.34 -1.42
N LEU A 17 -6.04 3.93 -0.24
CA LEU A 17 -4.75 4.00 0.43
C LEU A 17 -4.73 3.02 1.59
N PHE A 18 -3.75 2.13 1.64
CA PHE A 18 -3.49 1.23 2.75
C PHE A 18 -2.30 1.74 3.56
N VAL A 19 -2.57 2.24 4.77
CA VAL A 19 -1.59 2.91 5.63
C VAL A 19 -1.33 2.03 6.86
N ALA A 20 -0.06 1.76 7.16
CA ALA A 20 0.37 1.02 8.34
C ALA A 20 1.91 1.04 8.47
N PRO A 21 2.46 0.72 9.65
CA PRO A 21 3.88 0.42 9.80
C PRO A 21 4.36 -0.73 8.89
N SER A 22 5.69 -0.87 8.76
CA SER A 22 6.27 -2.00 8.01
C SER A 22 5.90 -3.34 8.67
N GLY A 23 5.63 -4.35 7.85
CA GLY A 23 5.27 -5.69 8.33
C GLY A 23 3.80 -5.90 8.71
N MET A 24 2.95 -4.88 8.64
CA MET A 24 1.50 -4.99 8.94
C MET A 24 0.65 -5.48 7.75
N GLY A 25 1.26 -5.77 6.60
CA GLY A 25 0.56 -6.40 5.47
C GLY A 25 0.00 -5.46 4.40
N LYS A 26 0.50 -4.21 4.28
CA LYS A 26 0.12 -3.26 3.21
C LYS A 26 0.33 -3.81 1.80
N SER A 27 1.56 -4.25 1.50
CA SER A 27 1.91 -4.86 0.21
C SER A 27 1.10 -6.15 -0.02
N THR A 28 0.87 -6.93 1.05
CA THR A 28 0.05 -8.16 0.96
C THR A 28 -1.39 -7.85 0.54
N ILE A 29 -2.07 -6.86 1.15
CA ILE A 29 -3.43 -6.50 0.76
C ILE A 29 -3.47 -5.86 -0.63
N ALA A 30 -2.47 -5.05 -1.00
CA ALA A 30 -2.36 -4.49 -2.34
C ALA A 30 -2.19 -5.59 -3.42
N ALA A 31 -1.35 -6.61 -3.17
CA ALA A 31 -1.21 -7.77 -4.05
C ALA A 31 -2.53 -8.57 -4.18
N LEU A 32 -3.27 -8.74 -3.08
CA LEU A 32 -4.57 -9.40 -3.13
C LEU A 32 -5.60 -8.59 -3.94
N MET A 33 -5.61 -7.26 -3.79
CA MET A 33 -6.45 -6.39 -4.63
C MET A 33 -6.04 -6.50 -6.10
N MET A 34 -4.74 -6.55 -6.40
CA MET A 34 -4.25 -6.81 -7.76
C MET A 34 -4.78 -8.13 -8.33
N ALA A 35 -4.72 -9.21 -7.56
CA ALA A 35 -5.26 -10.52 -7.96
C ALA A 35 -6.78 -10.49 -8.23
N ASN A 36 -7.49 -9.48 -7.72
CA ASN A 36 -8.93 -9.28 -7.90
C ASN A 36 -9.26 -8.17 -8.92
N GLY A 37 -8.31 -7.78 -9.77
CA GLY A 37 -8.55 -6.89 -10.91
C GLY A 37 -8.35 -5.40 -10.64
N TYR A 38 -7.89 -5.01 -9.45
CA TYR A 38 -7.49 -3.63 -9.18
C TYR A 38 -6.07 -3.36 -9.69
N SER A 39 -5.77 -2.13 -10.06
CA SER A 39 -4.41 -1.72 -10.42
C SER A 39 -3.66 -1.21 -9.20
N VAL A 40 -2.42 -1.66 -8.98
CA VAL A 40 -1.55 -1.05 -7.96
C VAL A 40 -0.96 0.23 -8.53
N LEU A 41 -1.24 1.36 -7.88
CA LEU A 41 -0.68 2.66 -8.24
C LEU A 41 0.76 2.80 -7.73
N SER A 42 1.01 2.38 -6.49
CA SER A 42 2.32 2.40 -5.84
C SER A 42 2.33 1.47 -4.61
N ASP A 43 3.51 1.01 -4.22
CA ASP A 43 3.80 0.31 -2.97
C ASP A 43 4.99 0.99 -2.27
N ASP A 44 5.00 0.98 -0.94
CA ASP A 44 5.93 1.67 -0.02
C ASP A 44 5.99 3.20 -0.10
N PHE A 45 6.01 3.81 -1.28
CA PHE A 45 6.08 5.27 -1.44
C PHE A 45 4.98 5.77 -2.35
N VAL A 46 3.85 6.17 -1.76
CA VAL A 46 2.69 6.67 -2.51
C VAL A 46 2.75 8.19 -2.62
N PRO A 47 2.97 8.76 -3.82
CA PRO A 47 2.92 10.20 -4.00
C PRO A 47 1.48 10.71 -4.02
N ILE A 48 1.24 11.79 -3.28
CA ILE A 48 -0.07 12.44 -3.18
C ILE A 48 0.03 13.92 -3.54
N ALA A 49 -0.98 14.46 -4.20
CA ALA A 49 -1.21 15.89 -4.24
C ALA A 49 -1.66 16.37 -2.85
N ILE A 50 -1.27 17.58 -2.48
CA ILE A 50 -1.73 18.23 -1.24
C ILE A 50 -2.95 19.10 -1.54
N GLU A 51 -2.89 19.87 -2.63
CA GLU A 51 -3.95 20.79 -3.07
C GLU A 51 -5.21 20.08 -3.58
N LYS A 52 -5.07 18.81 -4.00
CA LYS A 52 -6.17 17.98 -4.48
C LYS A 52 -6.04 16.59 -3.89
N PRO A 53 -7.16 15.88 -3.67
CA PRO A 53 -7.18 14.50 -3.20
C PRO A 53 -6.64 13.47 -4.19
N GLU A 54 -5.58 13.75 -4.95
CA GLU A 54 -5.11 12.88 -6.03
C GLU A 54 -3.91 12.05 -5.59
N VAL A 55 -3.93 10.78 -5.98
CA VAL A 55 -2.84 9.81 -5.80
C VAL A 55 -2.18 9.57 -7.14
N TYR A 56 -0.87 9.66 -7.18
CA TYR A 56 -0.07 9.47 -8.39
C TYR A 56 0.46 8.05 -8.45
N SER A 57 0.61 7.52 -9.66
CA SER A 57 1.27 6.23 -9.85
C SER A 57 2.78 6.38 -9.67
N PHE A 58 3.37 5.47 -8.91
CA PHE A 58 4.80 5.26 -8.78
C PHE A 58 5.04 3.74 -8.76
N PRO A 59 5.06 3.09 -9.94
CA PRO A 59 5.12 1.64 -10.02
C PRO A 59 6.53 1.14 -9.70
N ALA A 60 6.74 0.75 -8.45
CA ALA A 60 7.92 0.02 -8.00
C ALA A 60 7.65 -1.49 -7.93
N ALA A 61 8.70 -2.29 -7.94
CA ALA A 61 8.57 -3.73 -7.72
C ALA A 61 8.09 -3.99 -6.29
N MET A 62 6.92 -4.62 -6.14
CA MET A 62 6.36 -4.96 -4.85
C MET A 62 7.06 -6.19 -4.27
N SER A 63 7.62 -6.07 -3.08
CA SER A 63 8.26 -7.17 -2.35
C SER A 63 7.22 -8.14 -1.77
N VAL A 64 7.54 -9.43 -1.83
CA VAL A 64 6.84 -10.53 -1.18
C VAL A 64 7.80 -11.21 -0.21
N LYS A 65 7.52 -11.06 1.09
CA LYS A 65 8.28 -11.68 2.18
C LYS A 65 7.87 -13.14 2.38
N SER A 66 8.79 -13.93 2.93
CA SER A 66 8.57 -15.36 3.25
C SER A 66 7.29 -15.62 4.06
N THR A 67 6.92 -14.69 4.97
CA THR A 67 5.72 -14.80 5.82
C THR A 67 4.40 -14.74 5.05
N SER A 68 4.35 -14.05 3.90
CA SER A 68 3.16 -13.97 3.04
C SER A 68 3.25 -14.87 1.81
N LEU A 69 4.43 -15.41 1.47
CA LEU A 69 4.67 -16.19 0.26
C LEU A 69 3.69 -17.36 0.05
N ALA A 70 3.40 -18.13 1.11
CA ALA A 70 2.47 -19.26 1.02
C ALA A 70 1.04 -18.82 0.67
N LEU A 71 0.61 -17.64 1.12
CA LEU A 71 -0.66 -17.04 0.73
C LEU A 71 -0.59 -16.50 -0.70
N MET A 72 0.47 -15.77 -1.03
CA MET A 72 0.63 -15.15 -2.35
C MET A 72 0.67 -16.19 -3.47
N LYS A 73 1.33 -17.34 -3.27
CA LYS A 73 1.37 -18.44 -4.25
C LYS A 73 -0.01 -19.02 -4.60
N LYS A 74 -1.04 -18.83 -3.77
CA LYS A 74 -2.42 -19.23 -4.11
C LYS A 74 -3.02 -18.37 -5.22
N TYR A 75 -2.60 -17.10 -5.31
CA TYR A 75 -3.09 -16.12 -6.28
C TYR A 75 -2.10 -15.91 -7.44
N PHE A 76 -0.81 -16.08 -7.17
CA PHE A 76 0.28 -15.92 -8.13
C PHE A 76 1.17 -17.18 -8.13
N PRO A 77 0.72 -18.29 -8.76
CA PRO A 77 1.41 -19.59 -8.69
C PRO A 77 2.84 -19.58 -9.25
N THR A 78 3.15 -18.63 -10.13
CA THR A 78 4.45 -18.46 -10.76
C THR A 78 5.46 -17.69 -9.91
N LEU A 79 5.07 -17.22 -8.71
CA LEU A 79 6.01 -16.53 -7.81
C LEU A 79 7.17 -17.46 -7.43
N PRO A 80 8.42 -16.98 -7.56
CA PRO A 80 9.59 -17.74 -7.12
C PRO A 80 9.45 -18.15 -5.64
N GLY A 81 9.90 -19.36 -5.33
CA GLY A 81 10.07 -19.82 -3.95
C GLY A 81 11.54 -19.82 -3.53
N PRO A 82 11.82 -19.98 -2.23
CA PRO A 82 13.18 -20.26 -1.78
C PRO A 82 13.72 -21.48 -2.54
N ALA A 83 14.97 -21.41 -2.97
CA ALA A 83 15.66 -22.55 -3.57
C ALA A 83 15.67 -23.69 -2.55
N SER A 84 15.19 -24.87 -2.94
CA SER A 84 15.21 -26.04 -2.08
C SER A 84 16.64 -26.58 -2.02
N GLY A 85 17.49 -25.98 -1.19
CA GLY A 85 18.86 -26.44 -0.98
C GLY A 85 19.76 -25.41 -0.31
N ASN A 86 20.29 -25.77 0.86
CA ASN A 86 21.50 -25.21 1.51
C ASN A 86 21.41 -23.87 2.25
N GLY A 87 20.26 -23.49 2.80
CA GLY A 87 20.18 -22.45 3.82
C GLY A 87 19.98 -23.06 5.21
N ASN A 88 20.81 -22.72 6.19
CA ASN A 88 20.40 -22.83 7.60
C ASN A 88 19.06 -22.09 7.72
N GLY A 89 18.03 -22.73 8.32
CA GLY A 89 16.61 -22.31 8.28
C GLY A 89 16.24 -20.94 8.88
N SER A 90 17.16 -19.97 8.87
CA SER A 90 17.09 -18.62 9.37
C SER A 90 17.20 -17.52 8.29
N GLU A 91 17.38 -17.85 7.01
CA GLU A 91 17.45 -16.82 5.97
C GLU A 91 16.08 -16.24 5.62
N VAL A 92 15.96 -14.92 5.75
CA VAL A 92 14.78 -14.17 5.31
C VAL A 92 14.74 -14.21 3.79
N TYR A 93 13.86 -15.04 3.23
CA TYR A 93 13.60 -15.06 1.80
C TYR A 93 12.66 -13.92 1.38
N GLU A 94 13.04 -13.22 0.32
CA GLU A 94 12.27 -12.15 -0.30
C GLU A 94 12.24 -12.37 -1.82
N THR A 95 11.07 -12.22 -2.41
CA THR A 95 10.87 -12.22 -3.87
C THR A 95 10.05 -11.01 -4.27
N TYR A 96 9.79 -10.83 -5.56
CA TYR A 96 9.06 -9.67 -6.07
C TYR A 96 7.89 -10.10 -6.94
N MET A 97 6.82 -9.31 -6.88
CA MET A 97 5.71 -9.43 -7.81
C MET A 97 6.19 -9.20 -9.25
N PRO A 98 5.63 -9.91 -10.24
CA PRO A 98 5.90 -9.62 -11.64
C PRO A 98 5.59 -8.16 -11.95
N LEU A 99 6.45 -7.52 -12.74
CA LEU A 99 6.17 -6.18 -13.23
C LEU A 99 4.96 -6.20 -14.17
N PRO A 100 4.12 -5.15 -14.17
CA PRO A 100 3.06 -5.02 -15.17
C PRO A 100 3.66 -5.04 -16.58
N GLN A 101 2.98 -5.68 -17.53
CA GLN A 101 3.47 -5.78 -18.91
C GLN A 101 3.48 -4.43 -19.63
N SER A 102 2.58 -3.52 -19.27
CA SER A 102 2.56 -2.15 -19.77
C SER A 102 3.37 -1.24 -18.84
N GLY A 103 4.46 -0.67 -19.34
CA GLY A 103 5.24 0.37 -18.63
C GLY A 103 4.55 1.74 -18.59
N GLU A 104 3.26 1.81 -18.93
CA GLU A 104 2.49 3.05 -18.90
C GLU A 104 2.14 3.43 -17.46
N LEU A 105 2.44 4.68 -17.11
CA LEU A 105 2.02 5.24 -15.84
C LEU A 105 0.50 5.45 -15.84
N LEU A 106 -0.15 4.99 -14.79
CA LEU A 106 -1.57 5.26 -14.59
C LEU A 106 -1.76 6.75 -14.30
N SER A 107 -2.83 7.33 -14.86
CA SER A 107 -3.19 8.72 -14.59
C SER A 107 -3.50 8.91 -13.10
N PRO A 108 -3.24 10.11 -12.54
CA PRO A 108 -3.61 10.40 -11.16
C PRO A 108 -5.11 10.23 -10.94
N VAL A 109 -5.49 9.65 -9.80
CA VAL A 109 -6.89 9.40 -9.46
C VAL A 109 -7.20 9.84 -8.03
N LYS A 110 -8.46 10.18 -7.78
CA LYS A 110 -8.92 10.68 -6.48
C LYS A 110 -8.86 9.59 -5.39
N ALA A 111 -8.20 9.88 -4.27
CA ALA A 111 -8.27 9.13 -3.03
C ALA A 111 -9.71 9.15 -2.49
N LYS A 112 -10.32 7.97 -2.39
CA LYS A 112 -11.69 7.80 -1.91
C LYS A 112 -11.74 7.36 -0.45
N ALA A 113 -10.75 6.60 0.01
CA ALA A 113 -10.63 6.23 1.40
C ALA A 113 -9.18 5.92 1.79
N ILE A 114 -8.89 6.14 3.07
CA ILE A 114 -7.67 5.73 3.76
C ILE A 114 -8.05 4.59 4.70
N ILE A 115 -7.35 3.47 4.59
CA ILE A 115 -7.59 2.26 5.36
C ILE A 115 -6.34 1.97 6.18
N PHE A 116 -6.48 1.98 7.50
CA PHE A 116 -5.40 1.65 8.42
C PHE A 116 -5.36 0.14 8.66
N ILE A 117 -4.24 -0.49 8.34
CA ILE A 117 -4.11 -1.94 8.42
C ILE A 117 -3.44 -2.36 9.73
N GLN A 118 -4.07 -3.29 10.44
CA GLN A 118 -3.50 -3.97 11.59
C GLN A 118 -3.61 -5.48 11.38
N TYR A 119 -2.46 -6.15 11.25
CA TYR A 119 -2.43 -7.60 11.07
C TYR A 119 -2.50 -8.33 12.42
N ASP A 120 -3.47 -9.22 12.57
CA ASP A 120 -3.61 -10.12 13.72
C ASP A 120 -3.94 -11.53 13.23
N LYS A 121 -3.03 -12.49 13.52
CA LYS A 121 -3.15 -13.89 13.10
C LYS A 121 -4.34 -14.62 13.74
N ASN A 122 -4.91 -14.09 14.82
CA ASN A 122 -6.02 -14.69 15.54
C ASN A 122 -7.39 -14.12 15.13
N LYS A 123 -7.40 -13.02 14.36
CA LYS A 123 -8.64 -12.40 13.86
C LYS A 123 -8.89 -12.84 12.43
N LYS A 124 -10.16 -13.15 12.11
CA LYS A 124 -10.57 -13.49 10.74
C LYS A 124 -10.59 -12.25 9.85
N TYR A 125 -11.40 -11.25 10.21
CA TYR A 125 -11.40 -9.90 9.67
C TYR A 125 -12.25 -9.00 10.58
N GLU A 126 -11.91 -7.72 10.64
CA GLU A 126 -12.68 -6.69 11.34
C GLU A 126 -12.45 -5.36 10.62
N LEU A 127 -13.51 -4.59 10.40
CA LEU A 127 -13.42 -3.24 9.84
C LEU A 127 -14.21 -2.29 10.73
N THR A 128 -13.49 -1.35 11.34
CA THR A 128 -14.07 -0.35 12.23
C THR A 128 -13.68 1.04 11.77
N ARG A 129 -14.54 2.02 12.05
CA ARG A 129 -14.25 3.42 11.77
C ARG A 129 -13.40 3.99 12.92
N LEU A 130 -12.25 4.56 12.58
CA LEU A 130 -11.44 5.33 13.53
C LEU A 130 -12.01 6.75 13.68
N PRO A 131 -11.98 7.34 14.89
CA PRO A 131 -12.21 8.76 15.07
C PRO A 131 -11.23 9.57 14.23
N ASN A 132 -11.68 10.66 13.61
CA ASN A 132 -10.86 11.45 12.68
C ASN A 132 -9.52 11.87 13.29
N ILE A 133 -9.49 12.26 14.57
CA ILE A 133 -8.25 12.65 15.26
C ILE A 133 -7.24 11.51 15.38
N GLY A 134 -7.69 10.29 15.72
CA GLY A 134 -6.80 9.12 15.82
C GLY A 134 -6.32 8.65 14.45
N ALA A 135 -7.19 8.70 13.45
CA ALA A 135 -6.82 8.44 12.06
C ALA A 135 -5.79 9.46 11.55
N MET A 136 -5.95 10.73 11.91
CA MET A 136 -5.04 11.81 11.54
C MET A 136 -3.63 11.59 12.12
N GLU A 137 -3.55 11.24 13.40
CA GLU A 137 -2.26 10.95 14.05
C GLU A 137 -1.52 9.82 13.35
N GLU A 138 -2.20 8.71 13.05
CA GLU A 138 -1.57 7.57 12.37
C GLU A 138 -1.19 7.93 10.93
N PHE A 139 -2.02 8.69 10.23
CA PHE A 139 -1.71 9.17 8.88
C PHE A 139 -0.43 10.01 8.89
N MET A 140 -0.35 11.00 9.80
CA MET A 140 0.78 11.91 9.87
C MET A 140 2.09 11.18 10.17
N ARG A 141 2.07 10.14 11.02
CA ARG A 141 3.24 9.28 11.30
C ARG A 141 3.79 8.58 10.07
N GLN A 142 2.96 8.30 9.07
CA GLN A 142 3.35 7.64 7.82
C GLN A 142 3.53 8.64 6.67
N SER A 143 3.51 9.96 6.94
CA SER A 143 3.53 10.98 5.89
C SER A 143 4.81 11.81 5.89
N TRP A 144 5.29 12.13 4.69
CA TRP A 144 6.28 13.16 4.43
C TRP A 144 5.63 14.26 3.59
N ILE A 145 5.09 15.26 4.28
CA ILE A 145 4.34 16.38 3.70
C ILE A 145 5.09 17.67 4.04
N ASN A 146 5.06 18.64 3.13
CA ASN A 146 5.65 19.95 3.36
C ASN A 146 4.99 20.64 4.56
N ILE A 147 5.79 21.14 5.50
CA ILE A 147 5.33 21.82 6.70
C ILE A 147 5.18 23.32 6.39
N SER A 148 4.06 23.68 5.77
CA SER A 148 3.66 25.08 5.57
C SER A 148 2.19 25.28 5.94
N SER A 149 1.81 26.50 6.33
CA SER A 149 0.42 26.80 6.69
C SER A 149 -0.56 26.48 5.56
N ALA A 150 -0.19 26.80 4.32
CA ALA A 150 -1.00 26.49 3.14
C ALA A 150 -1.13 24.97 2.92
N ALA A 151 -0.04 24.21 3.06
CA ALA A 151 -0.08 22.76 2.94
C ALA A 151 -0.95 22.12 4.05
N ALA A 152 -0.91 22.67 5.27
CA ALA A 152 -1.75 22.22 6.37
C ALA A 152 -3.23 22.50 6.11
N GLU A 153 -3.58 23.67 5.58
CA GLU A 153 -4.96 24.04 5.23
C GLU A 153 -5.53 23.09 4.17
N PHE A 154 -4.86 22.94 3.03
CA PHE A 154 -5.29 22.00 1.98
C PHE A 154 -5.40 20.56 2.49
N PHE A 155 -4.48 20.14 3.35
CA PHE A 155 -4.51 18.82 3.93
C PHE A 155 -5.71 18.62 4.88
N MET A 156 -6.09 19.63 5.64
CA MET A 156 -7.29 19.57 6.49
C MET A 156 -8.57 19.49 5.65
N GLU A 157 -8.67 20.23 4.55
CA GLU A 157 -9.76 20.11 3.57
C GLU A 157 -9.77 18.76 2.85
N TRP A 158 -8.59 18.17 2.65
CA TRP A 158 -8.45 16.86 2.04
C TRP A 158 -8.95 15.73 2.94
N PHE A 159 -8.65 15.81 4.24
CA PHE A 159 -8.87 14.72 5.20
C PHE A 159 -10.28 14.71 5.81
N TYR A 160 -10.92 15.88 5.95
CA TYR A 160 -12.25 16.06 6.57
C TYR A 160 -13.36 16.25 5.54
#